data_AF-S5Z7H5-F1
#
_entry.id   AF-S5Z7H5-F1
#
_cell.length_a   1.000
_cell.length_b   1.000
_cell.length_c   1.000
_cell.angle_alpha   90.00
_cell.angle_beta   90.00
_cell.angle_gamma   90.00
#
_symmetry.space_group_name_H-M   'P 1'
#
loop_
_entity.id
_entity.type
_entity.pdbx_description
1 polymer ?
#
loop_
_entity_poly.entity_id
_entity_poly.type
_entity_poly.pdbx_seq_one_letter_code
_entity_poly.pdbx_strand_id
1 'polypeptide(L)'
;MQQHEIRRFVERYFAANGCTFLEANDDYMTVQLTAEMDKELMNRPFYWHYIERTGGVPQPMQLTLITRPSEKTNKLKGDRLHFGAPRLHQLFRSAQKRGSFIRLYEEPDAPLAGNAALHPWLGMNVVISYECDRKKDDIVSLGLHLISGTMIESFHERLRERRLTPKIPDYCFTISPLIKLRSGISRLEQYIRGRIAADDHTWANEARQRWADDLALLDEFYKDAEEKPECYYIEKEALEKQYKPRITVSVINGGLFYLMPHSS
;
A
#
# COMPACT_ATOMS: atom_id res chain seq x y z
N MET A 1 4.25 -2.41 -15.11
CA MET A 1 5.44 -2.81 -14.33
C MET A 1 6.29 -3.72 -15.20
N GLN A 2 7.56 -3.38 -15.40
CA GLN A 2 8.48 -4.16 -16.24
C GLN A 2 9.04 -5.37 -15.48
N GLN A 3 9.50 -6.40 -16.19
CA GLN A 3 9.94 -7.66 -15.57
C GLN A 3 11.11 -7.48 -14.59
N HIS A 4 11.99 -6.50 -14.85
CA HIS A 4 13.11 -6.17 -13.97
C HIS A 4 12.64 -5.57 -12.63
N GLU A 5 11.55 -4.80 -12.64
CA GLU A 5 10.96 -4.23 -11.42
C GLU A 5 10.31 -5.31 -10.55
N ILE A 6 9.64 -6.29 -11.18
CA ILE A 6 9.08 -7.46 -10.49
C ILE A 6 10.19 -8.20 -9.74
N ARG A 7 11.29 -8.52 -10.43
CA ARG A 7 12.41 -9.23 -9.82
C ARG A 7 13.00 -8.45 -8.65
N ARG A 8 13.33 -7.17 -8.86
CA ARG A 8 13.90 -6.31 -7.81
C ARG A 8 12.99 -6.19 -6.60
N PHE A 9 11.68 -6.10 -6.81
CA PHE A 9 10.70 -6.09 -5.72
C PHE A 9 10.75 -7.40 -4.91
N VAL A 10 10.71 -8.53 -5.60
CA VAL A 10 10.69 -9.86 -4.98
C VAL A 10 11.96 -10.12 -4.18
N GLU A 11 13.13 -9.80 -4.73
CA GLU A 11 14.42 -9.93 -4.05
C GLU A 11 14.46 -9.09 -2.77
N ARG A 12 14.07 -7.81 -2.86
CA ARG A 12 13.99 -6.91 -1.70
C ARG A 12 13.01 -7.42 -0.66
N TYR A 13 11.87 -7.94 -1.08
CA TYR A 13 10.85 -8.47 -0.19
C TYR A 13 11.40 -9.67 0.60
N PHE A 14 11.97 -10.68 -0.05
CA PHE A 14 12.49 -11.86 0.65
C PHE A 14 13.71 -11.54 1.50
N ALA A 15 14.61 -10.67 1.04
CA ALA A 15 15.74 -10.21 1.84
C ALA A 15 15.29 -9.46 3.11
N ALA A 16 14.32 -8.56 3.00
CA ALA A 16 13.76 -7.83 4.15
C ALA A 16 13.01 -8.72 5.15
N ASN A 17 12.60 -9.92 4.73
CA ASN A 17 11.96 -10.92 5.59
C ASN A 17 12.94 -11.96 6.15
N GLY A 18 14.25 -11.78 5.92
CA GLY A 18 15.28 -12.70 6.40
C GLY A 18 15.26 -14.07 5.73
N CYS A 19 14.68 -14.20 4.54
CA CYS A 19 14.72 -15.44 3.79
C CYS A 19 16.08 -15.62 3.09
N THR A 20 16.51 -16.88 2.95
CA THR A 20 17.79 -17.23 2.34
C THR A 20 17.58 -17.61 0.88
N PHE A 21 18.36 -17.02 -0.02
CA PHE A 21 18.37 -17.40 -1.43
C PHE A 21 19.24 -18.64 -1.61
N LEU A 22 18.64 -19.74 -2.07
CA LEU A 22 19.34 -21.00 -2.36
C LEU A 22 19.93 -20.98 -3.77
N GLU A 23 19.15 -20.49 -4.72
CA GLU A 23 19.56 -20.27 -6.10
C GLU A 23 18.98 -18.95 -6.58
N ALA A 24 19.75 -18.13 -7.30
CA ALA A 24 19.28 -16.89 -7.89
C ALA A 24 19.96 -16.68 -9.23
N ASN A 25 19.19 -16.87 -10.31
CA ASN A 25 19.61 -16.67 -11.68
C ASN A 25 18.74 -15.57 -12.34
N ASP A 26 19.05 -15.22 -13.58
CA ASP A 26 18.27 -14.20 -14.29
C ASP A 26 16.84 -14.62 -14.64
N ASP A 27 16.63 -15.92 -14.76
CA ASP A 27 15.34 -16.47 -15.18
C ASP A 27 14.46 -16.95 -14.01
N TYR A 28 15.06 -17.31 -12.87
CA TYR A 28 14.33 -17.78 -11.70
C TYR A 28 15.15 -17.62 -10.41
N MET A 29 14.47 -17.64 -9.27
CA MET A 29 15.08 -17.69 -7.95
C MET A 29 14.38 -18.73 -7.06
N THR A 30 15.16 -19.40 -6.22
CA THR A 30 14.67 -20.36 -5.22
C THR A 30 15.03 -19.83 -3.84
N VAL A 31 14.01 -19.64 -3.02
CA VAL A 31 14.13 -19.02 -1.69
C VAL A 31 13.71 -19.99 -0.62
N GLN A 32 14.55 -20.17 0.40
CA GLN A 32 14.19 -20.85 1.64
C GLN A 32 13.38 -19.88 2.51
N LEU A 33 12.11 -20.20 2.77
CA LEU A 33 11.25 -19.37 3.61
C LEU A 33 11.66 -19.47 5.08
N THR A 34 11.36 -18.42 5.84
CA THR A 34 11.35 -18.47 7.30
C THR A 34 10.02 -19.06 7.79
N ALA A 35 9.94 -19.43 9.07
CA ALA A 35 8.70 -19.94 9.66
C ALA A 35 7.52 -18.95 9.52
N GLU A 36 7.79 -17.66 9.72
CA GLU A 36 6.78 -16.61 9.56
C GLU A 36 6.32 -16.47 8.11
N MET A 37 7.27 -16.53 7.17
CA MET A 37 6.97 -16.37 5.74
C MET A 37 6.24 -17.58 5.15
N ASP A 38 6.52 -18.79 5.62
CA ASP A 38 5.76 -19.97 5.25
C ASP A 38 4.30 -19.83 5.72
N LYS A 39 4.05 -19.43 6.98
CA LYS A 39 2.67 -19.20 7.47
C LYS A 39 1.89 -18.16 6.67
N GLU A 40 2.56 -17.08 6.25
CA GLU A 40 1.93 -15.97 5.53
C GLU A 40 1.70 -16.28 4.04
N LEU A 41 2.67 -16.95 3.39
CA LEU A 41 2.61 -17.20 1.95
C LEU A 41 2.06 -18.57 1.58
N MET A 42 2.24 -19.57 2.44
CA MET A 42 1.86 -20.94 2.19
C MET A 42 0.57 -21.27 2.95
N ASN A 43 -0.39 -21.87 2.24
CA ASN A 43 -1.65 -22.28 2.84
C ASN A 43 -1.51 -23.62 3.60
N ARG A 44 -0.69 -23.63 4.66
CA ARG A 44 -0.38 -24.83 5.47
C ARG A 44 -0.75 -24.69 6.96
N PRO A 45 -1.96 -24.26 7.32
CA PRO A 45 -2.33 -23.99 8.71
C PRO A 45 -2.25 -25.24 9.61
N PHE A 46 -2.61 -26.42 9.10
CA PHE A 46 -2.58 -27.67 9.88
C PHE A 46 -1.16 -28.12 10.25
N TYR A 47 -0.19 -27.93 9.34
CA TYR A 47 1.22 -28.25 9.61
C TYR A 47 1.75 -27.39 10.77
N TRP A 48 1.51 -26.08 10.71
CA TRP A 48 1.94 -25.16 11.74
C TRP A 48 1.25 -25.40 13.07
N HIS A 49 -0.07 -25.65 13.06
CA HIS A 49 -0.81 -25.98 14.27
C HIS A 49 -0.27 -27.25 14.96
N TYR A 50 0.08 -28.29 14.18
CA TYR A 50 0.67 -29.50 14.72
C TYR A 50 2.06 -29.27 15.32
N ILE A 51 2.95 -28.58 14.59
CA ILE A 51 4.32 -28.30 15.06
C ILE A 51 4.31 -27.45 16.33
N GLU A 52 3.46 -26.43 16.42
CA GLU A 52 3.33 -25.58 17.60
C GLU A 52 2.79 -26.35 18.82
N ARG A 53 1.85 -27.27 18.62
CA ARG A 53 1.30 -28.10 19.71
C ARG A 53 2.26 -29.17 20.19
N THR A 54 3.09 -29.70 19.29
CA THR A 54 4.01 -30.80 19.61
C THR A 54 5.40 -30.32 20.02
N GLY A 55 5.69 -29.02 19.88
CA GLY A 55 7.04 -28.47 20.11
C GLY A 55 8.06 -28.97 19.08
N GLY A 56 7.60 -29.40 17.90
CA GLY A 56 8.47 -29.90 16.84
C GLY A 56 9.37 -28.82 16.24
N VAL A 57 10.45 -29.23 15.56
CA VAL A 57 11.33 -28.29 14.85
C VAL A 57 10.65 -27.85 13.55
N PRO A 58 10.47 -26.53 13.32
CA PRO A 58 9.88 -26.03 12.08
C PRO A 58 10.69 -26.40 10.83
N GLN A 59 10.01 -26.81 9.77
CA GLN A 59 10.56 -27.04 8.43
C GLN A 59 9.80 -26.22 7.39
N PRO A 60 10.15 -24.93 7.22
CA PRO A 60 9.57 -24.08 6.20
C PRO A 60 9.87 -24.57 4.78
N MET A 61 8.95 -24.33 3.84
CA MET A 61 9.11 -24.70 2.44
C MET A 61 10.12 -23.82 1.70
N GLN A 62 10.60 -24.37 0.59
CA GLN A 62 11.29 -23.62 -0.45
C GLN A 62 10.28 -23.15 -1.48
N LEU A 63 10.49 -21.95 -1.99
CA LEU A 63 9.66 -21.34 -3.02
C LEU A 63 10.50 -21.03 -4.25
N THR A 64 10.14 -21.60 -5.39
CA THR A 64 10.77 -21.33 -6.69
C THR A 64 9.90 -20.34 -7.47
N LEU A 65 10.49 -19.20 -7.82
CA LEU A 65 9.84 -18.08 -8.50
C LEU A 65 10.48 -17.87 -9.86
N ILE A 66 9.70 -18.00 -10.93
CA ILE A 66 10.18 -17.89 -12.31
C ILE A 66 9.90 -16.47 -12.81
N THR A 67 10.96 -15.68 -13.00
CA THR A 67 10.91 -14.30 -13.49
C THR A 67 11.06 -14.18 -14.99
N ARG A 68 11.59 -15.18 -15.70
CA ARG A 68 11.60 -15.18 -17.17
C ARG A 68 11.30 -16.58 -17.71
N PRO A 69 10.30 -16.72 -18.60
CA PRO A 69 10.11 -17.98 -19.31
C PRO A 69 11.29 -18.22 -20.25
N SER A 70 11.95 -19.37 -20.11
CA SER A 70 13.01 -19.87 -20.98
C SER A 70 12.84 -21.39 -21.13
N GLU A 71 13.51 -22.03 -22.09
CA GLU A 71 13.45 -23.49 -22.26
C GLU A 71 13.86 -24.24 -20.99
N LYS A 72 14.78 -23.66 -20.20
CA LYS A 72 15.20 -24.20 -18.90
C LYS A 72 14.12 -24.02 -17.84
N THR A 73 13.47 -22.86 -17.77
CA THR A 73 12.44 -22.61 -16.74
C THR A 73 11.08 -23.23 -17.06
N ASN A 74 10.83 -23.63 -18.31
CA ASN A 74 9.62 -24.38 -18.67
C ASN A 74 9.52 -25.76 -18.01
N LYS A 75 10.66 -26.38 -17.66
CA LYS A 75 10.71 -27.67 -16.97
C LYS A 75 10.74 -27.54 -15.43
N LEU A 76 10.95 -26.34 -14.91
CA LEU A 76 10.99 -26.09 -13.47
C LEU A 76 9.57 -26.05 -12.90
N LYS A 77 9.38 -26.71 -11.75
CA LYS A 77 8.17 -26.55 -10.94
C LYS A 77 8.34 -25.30 -10.07
N GLY A 78 7.56 -24.26 -10.35
CA GLY A 78 7.61 -22.99 -9.61
C GLY A 78 6.51 -22.01 -10.05
N ASP A 79 6.34 -20.96 -9.27
CA ASP A 79 5.34 -19.91 -9.54
C ASP A 79 5.88 -18.94 -10.58
N ARG A 80 5.18 -18.80 -11.71
CA ARG A 80 5.53 -17.86 -12.77
C ARG A 80 5.13 -16.45 -12.39
N LEU A 81 6.10 -15.57 -12.25
CA LEU A 81 5.88 -14.18 -11.88
C LEU A 81 5.69 -13.31 -13.13
N HIS A 82 4.48 -12.79 -13.25
CA HIS A 82 4.08 -11.73 -14.18
C HIS A 82 3.11 -10.83 -13.42
N PHE A 83 2.80 -9.65 -13.98
CA PHE A 83 1.99 -8.66 -13.25
C PHE A 83 0.64 -9.20 -12.76
N GLY A 84 -0.04 -10.02 -13.57
CA GLY A 84 -1.31 -10.66 -13.19
C GLY A 84 -1.19 -11.92 -12.33
N ALA A 85 0.02 -12.35 -11.94
CA ALA A 85 0.20 -13.60 -11.22
C ALA A 85 -0.38 -13.51 -9.80
N PRO A 86 -1.22 -14.48 -9.36
CA PRO A 86 -1.79 -14.50 -8.02
C PRO A 86 -0.72 -14.43 -6.91
N ARG A 87 0.42 -15.11 -7.11
CA ARG A 87 1.55 -15.08 -6.18
C ARG A 87 2.13 -13.68 -6.03
N LEU A 88 2.32 -12.95 -7.13
CA LEU A 88 2.87 -11.59 -7.06
C LEU A 88 1.94 -10.65 -6.28
N HIS A 89 0.63 -10.73 -6.54
CA HIS A 89 -0.37 -9.98 -5.76
C HIS A 89 -0.40 -10.37 -4.28
N GLN A 90 -0.16 -11.63 -3.93
CA GLN A 90 -0.03 -12.06 -2.54
C GLN A 90 1.20 -11.42 -1.88
N LEU A 91 2.34 -11.37 -2.58
CA LEU A 91 3.56 -10.70 -2.09
C LEU A 91 3.33 -9.20 -1.87
N PHE A 92 2.64 -8.51 -2.80
CA PHE A 92 2.29 -7.09 -2.62
C PHE A 92 1.40 -6.87 -1.40
N ARG A 93 0.35 -7.67 -1.24
CA ARG A 93 -0.56 -7.55 -0.08
C ARG A 93 0.16 -7.79 1.24
N SER A 94 1.03 -8.81 1.29
CA SER A 94 1.83 -9.10 2.47
C SER A 94 2.81 -7.96 2.78
N ALA A 95 3.50 -7.42 1.76
CA ALA A 95 4.39 -6.28 1.92
C ALA A 95 3.65 -5.05 2.45
N GLN A 96 2.47 -4.73 1.92
CA GLN A 96 1.65 -3.62 2.36
C GLN A 96 1.16 -3.80 3.80
N LYS A 97 0.74 -5.02 4.17
CA LYS A 97 0.31 -5.35 5.54
C LYS A 97 1.45 -5.14 6.55
N ARG A 98 2.63 -5.69 6.27
CA ARG A 98 3.81 -5.61 7.15
C ARG A 98 4.43 -4.20 7.19
N GLY A 99 4.35 -3.46 6.09
CA GLY A 99 4.83 -2.08 5.97
C GLY A 99 3.78 -1.00 6.26
N SER A 100 2.63 -1.36 6.84
CA SER A 100 1.51 -0.44 7.05
C SER A 100 1.81 0.66 8.06
N PHE A 101 2.64 0.38 9.06
CA PHE A 101 3.07 1.35 10.07
C PHE A 101 4.53 1.15 10.47
N ILE A 102 5.30 2.23 10.47
CA ILE A 102 6.72 2.22 10.89
C ILE A 102 7.01 3.27 11.95
N ARG A 103 8.08 3.04 12.72
CA ARG A 103 8.66 4.06 13.59
C ARG A 103 10.14 4.21 13.27
N LEU A 104 10.56 5.42 12.91
CA LEU A 104 11.94 5.72 12.53
C LEU A 104 12.45 6.97 13.25
N TYR A 105 13.77 7.04 13.39
CA TYR A 105 14.52 8.12 14.03
C TYR A 105 15.56 8.64 13.05
N GLU A 106 15.71 9.95 13.00
CA GLU A 106 16.74 10.58 12.18
C GLU A 106 18.13 10.38 12.78
N GLU A 107 19.06 9.89 11.96
CA GLU A 107 20.46 9.75 12.29
C GLU A 107 21.23 11.00 11.84
N PRO A 108 22.00 11.64 12.75
CA PRO A 108 22.85 12.75 12.40
C PRO A 108 23.89 12.37 11.34
N ASP A 109 24.07 13.21 10.32
CA ASP A 109 25.11 12.99 9.30
C ASP A 109 26.54 13.16 9.85
N ALA A 110 26.68 13.91 10.95
CA ALA A 110 27.95 14.16 11.62
C ALA A 110 27.84 13.88 13.13
N PRO A 111 28.96 13.53 13.80
CA PRO A 111 28.98 13.35 15.24
C PRO A 111 28.44 14.59 15.95
N LEU A 112 27.44 14.38 16.81
CA LEU A 112 26.86 15.47 17.58
C LEU A 112 27.86 15.94 18.65
N ALA A 113 28.01 17.26 18.79
CA ALA A 113 28.78 17.86 19.88
C ALA A 113 28.07 17.77 21.25
N GLY A 114 26.80 17.33 21.27
CA GLY A 114 25.96 17.21 22.46
C GLY A 114 24.71 16.38 22.19
N ASN A 115 23.69 16.50 23.03
CA ASN A 115 22.45 15.73 22.84
C ASN A 115 21.50 16.39 21.85
N ALA A 116 20.93 15.62 20.93
CA ALA A 116 19.92 16.09 19.97
C ALA A 116 18.51 15.66 20.36
N ALA A 117 17.59 16.62 20.38
CA ALA A 117 16.16 16.38 20.55
C ALA A 117 15.53 15.96 19.22
N LEU A 118 14.80 14.86 19.21
CA LEU A 118 14.04 14.40 18.06
C LEU A 118 12.55 14.67 18.27
N HIS A 119 11.97 15.44 17.35
CA HIS A 119 10.58 15.84 17.38
C HIS A 119 9.68 14.81 16.69
N PRO A 120 8.53 14.45 17.28
CA PRO A 120 7.62 13.49 16.72
C PRO A 120 6.79 14.07 15.56
N TRP A 121 6.81 13.38 14.43
CA TRP A 121 5.99 13.61 13.24
C TRP A 121 5.13 12.38 12.96
N LEU A 122 3.86 12.60 12.66
CA LEU A 122 2.96 11.59 12.09
C LEU A 122 2.98 11.73 10.57
N GLY A 123 3.54 10.73 9.89
CA GLY A 123 3.50 10.63 8.44
C GLY A 123 2.36 9.72 7.97
N MET A 124 1.69 10.10 6.89
CA MET A 124 0.63 9.30 6.28
C MET A 124 0.63 9.48 4.76
N ASN A 125 0.69 8.36 4.04
CA ASN A 125 0.58 8.32 2.59
C ASN A 125 -0.80 7.78 2.22
N VAL A 126 -1.53 8.52 1.39
CA VAL A 126 -2.93 8.26 1.05
C VAL A 126 -3.09 8.28 -0.46
N VAL A 127 -3.90 7.36 -0.99
CA VAL A 127 -4.42 7.45 -2.36
C VAL A 127 -5.87 7.92 -2.32
N ILE A 128 -6.17 8.94 -3.11
CA ILE A 128 -7.51 9.47 -3.35
C ILE A 128 -7.89 9.07 -4.77
N SER A 129 -8.86 8.16 -4.88
CA SER A 129 -9.36 7.65 -6.15
C SER A 129 -10.69 8.33 -6.49
N TYR A 130 -10.73 9.06 -7.60
CA TYR A 130 -11.94 9.63 -8.20
C TYR A 130 -12.41 8.65 -9.27
N GLU A 131 -13.58 8.05 -9.06
CA GLU A 131 -14.06 6.88 -9.80
C GLU A 131 -15.45 7.15 -10.40
N CYS A 132 -15.57 6.90 -11.70
CA CYS A 132 -16.81 6.77 -12.46
C CYS A 132 -16.51 5.84 -13.66
N ASP A 133 -16.91 6.22 -14.88
CA ASP A 133 -16.51 5.53 -16.11
C ASP A 133 -14.99 5.58 -16.34
N ARG A 134 -14.31 6.52 -15.70
CA ARG A 134 -12.85 6.64 -15.63
C ARG A 134 -12.40 6.66 -14.17
N LYS A 135 -11.15 6.27 -13.95
CA LYS A 135 -10.49 6.32 -12.65
C LYS A 135 -9.29 7.25 -12.69
N LYS A 136 -9.22 8.20 -11.75
CA LYS A 136 -8.06 9.05 -11.50
C LYS A 136 -7.58 8.84 -10.06
N ASP A 137 -6.31 8.52 -9.91
CA ASP A 137 -5.68 8.36 -8.60
C ASP A 137 -4.74 9.52 -8.33
N ASP A 138 -4.89 10.15 -7.16
CA ASP A 138 -3.94 11.14 -6.61
C ASP A 138 -3.28 10.56 -5.35
N ILE A 139 -1.95 10.61 -5.28
CA ILE A 139 -1.19 10.12 -4.13
C ILE A 139 -0.69 11.33 -3.35
N VAL A 140 -1.14 11.42 -2.10
CA VAL A 140 -0.80 12.53 -1.20
C VAL A 140 0.03 12.00 -0.04
N SER A 141 1.17 12.64 0.19
CA SER A 141 2.04 12.37 1.33
C SER A 141 1.95 13.50 2.34
N LEU A 142 1.41 13.22 3.52
CA LEU A 142 1.18 14.21 4.56
C LEU A 142 2.05 13.94 5.78
N GLY A 143 2.54 15.03 6.37
CA GLY A 143 3.27 15.03 7.64
C GLY A 143 2.61 15.97 8.62
N LEU A 144 2.37 15.53 9.84
CA LEU A 144 1.87 16.35 10.93
C LEU A 144 2.89 16.37 12.08
N HIS A 145 3.40 17.54 12.41
CA HIS A 145 4.25 17.73 13.58
C HIS A 145 3.40 17.61 14.85
N LEU A 146 3.69 16.64 15.71
CA LEU A 146 2.86 16.30 16.87
C LEU A 146 3.09 17.21 18.09
N ILE A 147 3.94 18.24 17.96
CA ILE A 147 4.12 19.28 18.98
C ILE A 147 3.42 20.57 18.53
N SER A 148 3.82 21.16 17.41
CA SER A 148 3.25 22.44 16.93
C SER A 148 1.91 22.29 16.22
N GLY A 149 1.58 21.09 15.72
CA GLY A 149 0.42 20.87 14.86
C GLY A 149 0.61 21.34 13.42
N THR A 150 1.81 21.76 13.02
CA THR A 150 2.13 22.13 11.64
C THR A 150 1.94 20.93 10.72
N MET A 151 1.22 21.14 9.62
CA MET A 151 1.03 20.14 8.58
C MET A 151 1.83 20.49 7.34
N ILE A 152 2.41 19.49 6.71
CA ILE A 152 3.18 19.63 5.48
C ILE A 152 2.77 18.57 4.47
N GLU A 153 2.72 18.97 3.19
CA GLU A 153 2.59 18.05 2.07
C GLU A 153 3.97 17.56 1.61
N SER A 154 3.98 16.58 0.71
CA SER A 154 5.19 15.93 0.17
C SER A 154 6.14 15.44 1.27
N PHE A 155 5.57 14.97 2.39
CA PHE A 155 6.37 14.59 3.56
C PHE A 155 7.35 13.46 3.25
N HIS A 156 6.96 12.50 2.43
CA HIS A 156 7.81 11.40 2.01
C HIS A 156 9.07 11.87 1.27
N GLU A 157 8.98 12.88 0.42
CA GLU A 157 10.16 13.42 -0.29
C GLU A 157 11.16 14.02 0.71
N ARG A 158 10.68 14.73 1.73
CA ARG A 158 11.54 15.23 2.82
C ARG A 158 12.19 14.13 3.65
N LEU A 159 11.51 12.98 3.79
CA LEU A 159 12.08 11.82 4.48
C LEU A 159 13.16 11.13 3.64
N ARG A 160 13.08 11.17 2.31
CA ARG A 160 14.07 10.55 1.41
C ARG A 160 15.43 11.23 1.47
N GLU A 161 15.46 12.50 1.84
CA GLU A 161 16.68 13.29 2.01
C GLU A 161 17.39 13.03 3.35
N ARG A 162 16.77 12.24 4.25
CA ARG A 162 17.27 12.00 5.61
C ARG A 162 17.72 10.56 5.82
N ARG A 163 18.72 10.38 6.68
CA ARG A 163 19.10 9.05 7.19
C ARG A 163 18.16 8.68 8.31
N LEU A 164 17.41 7.60 8.12
CA LEU A 164 16.40 7.13 9.08
C LEU A 164 16.73 5.71 9.54
N THR A 165 16.70 5.49 10.84
CA THR A 165 16.98 4.19 11.46
C THR A 165 15.82 3.76 12.38
N PRO A 166 15.62 2.45 12.58
CA PRO A 166 14.60 1.92 13.48
C PRO A 166 14.97 2.04 14.97
N LYS A 167 16.24 2.36 15.29
CA LYS A 167 16.75 2.51 16.65
C LYS A 167 17.08 3.98 16.91
N ILE A 168 16.87 4.43 18.14
CA ILE A 168 17.29 5.77 18.56
C ILE A 168 18.83 5.83 18.45
N PRO A 169 19.40 6.76 17.66
CA PRO A 169 20.85 6.92 17.56
C PRO A 169 21.46 7.38 18.88
N ASP A 170 22.77 7.20 19.01
CA ASP A 170 23.51 7.64 20.19
C ASP A 170 23.39 9.18 20.35
N TYR A 171 23.37 9.63 21.61
CA TYR A 171 23.21 11.04 21.98
C TYR A 171 21.91 11.70 21.49
N CYS A 172 20.91 10.92 21.08
CA CYS A 172 19.59 11.42 20.70
C CYS A 172 18.52 11.05 21.74
N PHE A 173 17.53 11.93 21.93
CA PHE A 173 16.38 11.66 22.80
C PHE A 173 15.08 12.13 22.14
N THR A 174 13.96 11.46 22.46
CA THR A 174 12.66 11.75 21.87
C THR A 174 11.88 12.76 22.70
N ILE A 175 11.23 13.70 22.01
CA ILE A 175 10.27 14.61 22.64
C ILE A 175 8.89 13.95 22.66
N SER A 176 8.20 14.07 23.79
CA SER A 176 6.85 13.55 23.94
C SER A 176 5.85 14.35 23.10
N PRO A 177 4.98 13.69 22.32
CA PRO A 177 3.99 14.38 21.50
C PRO A 177 2.94 15.06 22.38
N LEU A 178 2.65 16.33 22.11
CA LEU A 178 1.55 17.06 22.74
C LEU A 178 0.21 16.67 22.10
N ILE A 179 0.22 16.40 20.80
CA ILE A 179 -0.94 15.96 20.03
C ILE A 179 -0.95 14.44 20.03
N LYS A 180 -2.02 13.85 20.57
CA LYS A 180 -2.23 12.40 20.54
C LYS A 180 -2.39 11.92 19.09
N LEU A 181 -1.86 10.72 18.79
CA LEU A 181 -1.95 10.09 17.47
C LEU A 181 -3.36 10.11 16.86
N ARG A 182 -4.39 9.71 17.61
CA ARG A 182 -5.78 9.70 17.13
C ARG A 182 -6.26 11.10 16.71
N SER A 183 -5.91 12.12 17.49
CA SER A 183 -6.23 13.51 17.14
C SER A 183 -5.45 13.95 15.90
N GLY A 184 -4.18 13.55 15.79
CA GLY A 184 -3.37 13.81 14.60
C GLY A 184 -3.96 13.20 13.32
N ILE A 185 -4.40 11.94 13.39
CA ILE A 185 -5.09 11.25 12.27
C ILE A 185 -6.38 12.00 11.91
N SER A 186 -7.17 12.41 12.89
CA SER A 186 -8.41 13.15 12.65
C SER A 186 -8.15 14.49 11.94
N ARG A 187 -7.06 15.19 12.30
CA ARG A 187 -6.65 16.43 11.61
C ARG A 187 -6.24 16.17 10.16
N LEU A 188 -5.48 15.10 9.91
CA LEU A 188 -5.10 14.70 8.55
C LEU A 188 -6.33 14.30 7.72
N GLU A 189 -7.29 13.59 8.31
CA GLU A 189 -8.56 13.26 7.64
C GLU A 189 -9.34 14.53 7.28
N GLN A 190 -9.46 15.48 8.21
CA GLN A 190 -10.14 16.75 7.94
C GLN A 190 -9.46 17.55 6.83
N TYR A 191 -8.12 17.54 6.80
CA TYR A 191 -7.35 18.16 5.73
C TYR A 191 -7.66 17.52 4.36
N ILE A 192 -7.66 16.19 4.28
CA ILE A 192 -7.99 15.44 3.06
C ILE A 192 -9.41 15.76 2.60
N ARG A 193 -10.39 15.77 3.52
CA ARG A 193 -11.78 16.15 3.21
C ARG A 193 -11.87 17.58 2.67
N GLY A 194 -11.13 18.51 3.26
CA GLY A 194 -11.06 19.89 2.80
C GLY A 194 -10.48 20.02 1.39
N ARG A 195 -9.39 19.28 1.11
CA ARG A 195 -8.78 19.20 -0.23
C ARG A 195 -9.78 18.66 -1.27
N ILE A 196 -10.41 17.51 -0.98
CA ILE A 196 -11.42 16.91 -1.85
C ILE A 196 -12.58 17.88 -2.10
N ALA A 197 -13.03 18.61 -1.08
CA ALA A 197 -14.13 19.57 -1.23
C ALA A 197 -13.75 20.79 -2.10
N ALA A 198 -12.48 21.18 -2.10
CA ALA A 198 -11.96 22.30 -2.90
C ALA A 198 -11.55 21.92 -4.33
N ASP A 199 -11.43 20.62 -4.62
CA ASP A 199 -11.09 20.13 -5.96
C ASP A 199 -12.20 20.43 -6.98
N ASP A 200 -11.82 20.35 -8.26
CA ASP A 200 -12.77 20.44 -9.36
C ASP A 200 -13.63 19.17 -9.47
N HIS A 201 -14.95 19.33 -9.40
CA HIS A 201 -15.96 18.26 -9.48
C HIS A 201 -16.70 18.22 -10.81
N THR A 202 -16.22 18.93 -11.84
CA THR A 202 -16.77 18.87 -13.22
C THR A 202 -16.95 17.43 -13.71
N TRP A 203 -15.95 16.58 -13.47
CA TRP A 203 -15.98 15.16 -13.83
C TRP A 203 -17.21 14.41 -13.29
N ALA A 204 -17.62 14.71 -12.06
CA ALA A 204 -18.76 14.06 -11.41
C ALA A 204 -20.09 14.54 -12.01
N ASN A 205 -20.16 15.82 -12.37
CA ASN A 205 -21.33 16.39 -13.04
C ASN A 205 -21.47 15.83 -14.47
N GLU A 206 -20.37 15.76 -15.23
CA GLU A 206 -20.36 15.17 -16.57
C GLU A 206 -20.70 13.67 -16.56
N ALA A 207 -20.24 12.93 -15.56
CA ALA A 207 -20.61 11.52 -15.39
C ALA A 207 -22.11 11.36 -15.07
N ARG A 208 -22.69 12.23 -14.23
CA ARG A 208 -24.14 12.23 -13.96
C ARG A 208 -24.97 12.59 -15.18
N GLN A 209 -24.50 13.53 -16.00
CA GLN A 209 -25.19 13.89 -17.24
C GLN A 209 -25.22 12.70 -18.21
N ARG A 210 -24.05 12.08 -18.45
CA ARG A 210 -23.95 10.88 -19.30
C ARG A 210 -24.81 9.72 -18.78
N TRP A 211 -24.86 9.55 -17.47
CA TRP A 211 -25.75 8.56 -16.86
C TRP A 211 -27.23 8.85 -17.14
N ALA A 212 -27.65 10.11 -17.02
CA ALA A 212 -29.03 10.50 -17.30
C ALA A 212 -29.39 10.29 -18.77
N ASP A 213 -28.48 10.61 -19.69
CA ASP A 213 -28.68 10.42 -21.12
C ASP A 213 -28.81 8.93 -21.49
N ASP A 214 -27.90 8.08 -20.98
CA ASP A 214 -27.94 6.62 -21.21
C ASP A 214 -29.16 5.96 -20.55
N LEU A 215 -29.56 6.43 -19.36
CA LEU A 215 -30.75 5.94 -18.67
C LEU A 215 -32.03 6.32 -19.43
N ALA A 216 -32.10 7.53 -19.98
CA ALA A 216 -33.23 7.97 -20.80
C ALA A 216 -33.34 7.13 -22.07
N LEU A 217 -32.21 6.79 -22.70
CA LEU A 217 -32.17 5.89 -23.86
C LEU A 217 -32.69 4.48 -23.50
N LEU A 218 -32.25 3.95 -22.36
CA LEU A 218 -32.72 2.65 -21.85
C LEU A 218 -34.22 2.68 -21.57
N ASP A 219 -34.72 3.73 -20.91
CA ASP A 219 -36.14 3.89 -20.61
C ASP A 219 -36.99 4.02 -21.88
N GLU A 220 -36.51 4.75 -22.90
CA GLU A 220 -37.19 4.89 -24.20
C GLU A 220 -37.27 3.55 -24.94
N PHE A 221 -36.20 2.73 -24.89
CA PHE A 221 -36.19 1.41 -25.53
C PHE A 221 -37.23 0.45 -24.93
N TYR A 222 -37.51 0.57 -23.64
CA TYR A 222 -38.47 -0.28 -22.91
C TYR A 222 -39.82 0.42 -22.63
N LYS A 223 -40.11 1.56 -23.26
CA LYS A 223 -41.31 2.38 -22.95
C LYS A 223 -42.64 1.66 -23.19
N ASP A 224 -42.69 0.81 -24.23
CA ASP A 224 -43.90 0.14 -24.69
C ASP A 224 -44.07 -1.26 -24.03
N ALA A 225 -43.15 -1.66 -23.15
CA ALA A 225 -43.25 -2.90 -22.40
C ALA A 225 -44.20 -2.73 -21.21
N GLU A 226 -45.30 -3.50 -21.18
CA GLU A 226 -46.25 -3.49 -20.05
C GLU A 226 -45.57 -3.87 -18.72
N GLU A 227 -44.60 -4.78 -18.77
CA GLU A 227 -43.75 -5.15 -17.64
C GLU A 227 -42.28 -5.12 -18.06
N LYS A 228 -41.45 -4.36 -17.32
CA LYS A 228 -40.03 -4.24 -17.62
C LYS A 228 -39.33 -5.59 -17.33
N PRO A 229 -38.62 -6.18 -18.32
CA PRO A 229 -37.95 -7.47 -18.14
C PRO A 229 -36.74 -7.36 -17.20
N GLU A 230 -36.26 -8.49 -16.70
CA GLU A 230 -35.09 -8.54 -15.80
C GLU A 230 -33.84 -7.87 -16.39
N CYS A 231 -33.62 -8.01 -17.71
CA CYS A 231 -32.50 -7.37 -18.40
C CYS A 231 -32.47 -5.84 -18.26
N TYR A 232 -33.63 -5.18 -18.21
CA TYR A 232 -33.70 -3.74 -17.96
C TYR A 232 -33.10 -3.37 -16.60
N TYR A 233 -33.41 -4.14 -15.55
CA TYR A 233 -32.90 -3.85 -14.20
C TYR A 233 -31.40 -4.15 -14.09
N ILE A 234 -30.93 -5.22 -14.74
CA ILE A 234 -29.50 -5.54 -14.82
C ILE A 234 -28.73 -4.41 -15.51
N GLU A 235 -29.23 -3.93 -16.64
CA GLU A 235 -28.59 -2.87 -17.42
C GLU A 235 -28.62 -1.54 -16.67
N LYS A 236 -29.75 -1.21 -16.02
CA LYS A 236 -29.86 -0.04 -15.15
C LYS A 236 -28.86 -0.08 -13.98
N GLU A 237 -28.68 -1.23 -13.35
CA GLU A 237 -27.69 -1.41 -12.27
C GLU A 237 -26.25 -1.30 -12.82
N ALA A 238 -26.00 -1.80 -14.02
CA ALA A 238 -24.70 -1.66 -14.69
C ALA A 238 -24.38 -0.18 -14.99
N LEU A 239 -25.35 0.59 -15.50
CA LEU A 239 -25.22 2.04 -15.71
C LEU A 239 -24.94 2.78 -14.40
N GLU A 240 -25.64 2.42 -13.31
CA GLU A 240 -25.34 3.00 -12.00
C GLU A 240 -23.91 2.69 -11.56
N LYS A 241 -23.47 1.42 -11.62
CA LYS A 241 -22.10 1.03 -11.24
C LYS A 241 -21.03 1.74 -12.08
N GLN A 242 -21.32 1.96 -13.36
CA GLN A 242 -20.39 2.59 -14.29
C GLN A 242 -20.28 4.10 -14.06
N TYR A 243 -21.39 4.81 -13.95
CA TYR A 243 -21.35 6.28 -13.97
C TYR A 243 -21.44 6.94 -12.61
N LYS A 244 -21.91 6.24 -11.56
CA LYS A 244 -22.09 6.83 -10.23
C LYS A 244 -20.75 7.36 -9.70
N PRO A 245 -20.59 8.69 -9.57
CA PRO A 245 -19.34 9.27 -9.10
C PRO A 245 -19.07 8.84 -7.67
N ARG A 246 -17.87 8.34 -7.42
CA ARG A 246 -17.40 7.94 -6.11
C ARG A 246 -15.99 8.45 -5.88
N ILE A 247 -15.73 8.93 -4.67
CA ILE A 247 -14.37 9.21 -4.22
C ILE A 247 -14.04 8.22 -3.12
N THR A 248 -12.97 7.46 -3.32
CA THR A 248 -12.47 6.48 -2.34
C THR A 248 -11.13 6.95 -1.81
N VAL A 249 -11.01 7.06 -0.48
CA VAL A 249 -9.76 7.43 0.20
C VAL A 249 -9.20 6.20 0.89
N SER A 250 -7.98 5.81 0.55
CA SER A 250 -7.30 4.65 1.13
C SER A 250 -5.92 5.02 1.67
N VAL A 251 -5.64 4.66 2.92
CA VAL A 251 -4.31 4.82 3.50
C VAL A 251 -3.39 3.73 2.94
N ILE A 252 -2.29 4.14 2.30
CA ILE A 252 -1.28 3.23 1.76
C ILE A 252 -0.41 2.71 2.91
N ASN A 253 0.12 3.64 3.70
CA ASN A 253 0.91 3.38 4.90
C ASN A 253 0.98 4.66 5.77
N GLY A 254 1.46 4.51 7.00
CA GLY A 254 1.78 5.62 7.87
C GLY A 254 2.98 5.32 8.75
N GLY A 255 3.36 6.28 9.58
CA GLY A 255 4.45 6.06 10.52
C GLY A 255 4.66 7.21 11.48
N LEU A 256 5.44 6.92 12.51
CA LEU A 256 5.97 7.90 13.45
C LEU A 256 7.44 8.15 13.13
N PHE A 257 7.77 9.39 12.84
CA PHE A 257 9.12 9.81 12.48
C PHE A 257 9.62 10.80 13.53
N TYR A 258 10.76 10.51 14.13
CA TYR A 258 11.39 11.36 15.13
C TYR A 258 12.54 12.08 14.45
N LEU A 259 12.31 13.36 14.11
CA LEU A 259 13.18 14.15 13.26
C LEU A 259 13.85 15.27 14.07
N MET A 260 15.10 15.56 13.78
CA MET A 260 15.78 16.72 14.33
C MET A 260 15.08 18.00 13.84
N PRO A 261 14.85 18.98 14.74
CA PRO A 261 14.31 20.28 14.37
C PRO A 261 15.34 21.00 13.51
N HIS A 262 15.13 21.03 12.21
CA HIS A 262 15.90 21.87 11.31
C HIS A 262 15.18 23.20 11.21
N SER A 263 15.87 24.29 11.54
CA SER A 263 15.44 25.64 11.17
C SER A 263 15.32 25.65 9.65
N SER A 264 14.09 25.79 9.15
CA SER A 264 13.86 26.23 7.78
C SER A 264 14.37 27.65 7.63
#